data_AF-B4JSR2-F1
#
_entry.id   AF-B4JSR2-F1
#
_cell.length_a   1.000
_cell.length_b   1.000
_cell.length_c   1.000
_cell.angle_alpha   90.00
_cell.angle_beta   90.00
_cell.angle_gamma   90.00
#
_symmetry.space_group_name_H-M   'P 1'
#
loop_
_entity.id
_entity.type
_entity.pdbx_description
1 polymer ?
#
loop_
_entity_poly.entity_id
_entity_poly.type
_entity_poly.pdbx_seq_one_letter_code
_entity_poly.pdbx_strand_id
1 'polypeptide(L)'
;MTIFDLPDAHPDVQLPLLRSPVPISIIMVSYLLFVLKLGPQFMAKREPYKLRGLMKIYNLVQIAYNIVLVMIAIYLTTNAQSYKLFCLAPLPSDHKYMFAERALAYLYYLNKILDLVDTVFFVLRKSYKQVTQLHLIHHVFMPSLGYVMTRFYGYGGHLLVTGILNVIVHIIMYTYYYLSSQIFTYLLFVLKLGRQWMAFREPFDLRAVLKVYNLIQIVYNGVTFTAGIYYLLVVSPHQLSCLAIMPEEHPLKNIERLMSYAYYINKYIDLLDTIFIVLRKSYKQISSLHLIHHLYMPITGYFVIRFNGYGGHPIITGLLNLFVHVVMYSYYYISSQIPAIKRRLWWKQYITMLQMLQFVIIFVHSIWTLMQPGCEVSRVLAYTVLGSSATMFTMFTNFYMHAYILPKRHQHAKLK
;
A
#
# COMPACT_ATOMS: atom_id res chain seq x y z
N MET A 1 47.45 -15.34 4.71
CA MET A 1 46.36 -15.65 5.66
C MET A 1 45.12 -15.89 4.82
N THR A 2 44.66 -17.14 4.73
CA THR A 2 43.40 -17.47 4.05
C THR A 2 42.23 -17.11 4.97
N ILE A 3 41.00 -17.00 4.45
CA ILE A 3 39.81 -16.73 5.28
C ILE A 3 39.60 -17.80 6.36
N PHE A 4 40.21 -18.98 6.21
CA PHE A 4 40.21 -20.07 7.19
C PHE A 4 41.19 -19.85 8.34
N ASP A 5 42.15 -18.92 8.18
CA ASP A 5 43.17 -18.60 9.18
C ASP A 5 42.81 -17.34 10.00
N LEU A 6 41.71 -16.65 9.66
CA LEU A 6 41.27 -15.46 10.39
C LEU A 6 40.68 -15.87 11.75
N PRO A 7 41.13 -15.25 12.86
CA PRO A 7 40.60 -15.55 14.18
C PRO A 7 39.13 -15.10 14.30
N ASP A 8 38.38 -15.85 15.09
CA ASP A 8 36.99 -15.57 15.42
C ASP A 8 36.88 -14.23 16.14
N ALA A 9 35.92 -13.40 15.75
CA ALA A 9 35.63 -12.17 16.49
C ALA A 9 35.23 -12.46 17.95
N HIS A 10 34.53 -13.59 18.19
CA HIS A 10 34.21 -14.10 19.52
C HIS A 10 34.24 -15.64 19.54
N PRO A 11 35.35 -16.28 19.97
CA PRO A 11 35.50 -17.73 19.96
C PRO A 11 34.51 -18.47 20.90
N ASP A 12 33.98 -17.77 21.90
CA ASP A 12 33.08 -18.35 22.91
C ASP A 12 31.60 -18.44 22.44
N VAL A 13 31.25 -17.83 21.30
CA VAL A 13 29.86 -17.76 20.81
C VAL A 13 29.66 -18.70 19.64
N GLN A 14 29.11 -19.88 19.91
CA GLN A 14 28.81 -20.89 18.89
C GLN A 14 27.33 -20.86 18.49
N LEU A 15 26.98 -19.99 17.55
CA LEU A 15 25.64 -19.95 16.97
C LEU A 15 25.51 -20.90 15.77
N PRO A 16 24.35 -21.56 15.57
CA PRO A 16 24.13 -22.45 14.42
C PRO A 16 24.41 -21.74 13.09
N LEU A 17 24.89 -22.48 12.08
CA LEU A 17 25.24 -21.98 10.74
C LEU A 17 26.42 -20.99 10.66
N LEU A 18 26.93 -20.46 11.78
CA LEU A 18 28.07 -19.54 11.83
C LEU A 18 29.40 -20.21 12.24
N ARG A 19 29.37 -21.48 12.68
CA ARG A 19 30.55 -22.21 13.17
C ARG A 19 31.63 -22.44 12.10
N SER A 20 31.22 -22.59 10.85
CA SER A 20 32.09 -22.90 9.71
C SER A 20 31.48 -22.29 8.45
N PRO A 21 32.26 -21.97 7.41
CA PRO A 21 31.70 -21.51 6.13
C PRO A 21 31.02 -22.65 5.37
N VAL A 22 31.26 -23.91 5.74
CA VAL A 22 30.76 -25.08 5.00
C VAL A 22 29.22 -25.10 4.88
N PRO A 23 28.43 -24.92 5.96
CA PRO A 23 26.97 -24.90 5.86
C PRO A 23 26.44 -23.82 4.92
N ILE A 24 26.94 -22.58 5.00
CA ILE A 24 26.48 -21.50 4.13
C ILE A 24 26.89 -21.75 2.68
N SER A 25 28.08 -22.28 2.42
CA SER A 25 28.52 -22.67 1.08
C SER A 25 27.63 -23.77 0.48
N ILE A 26 27.25 -24.78 1.27
CA ILE A 26 26.32 -25.83 0.83
C ILE A 26 24.95 -25.22 0.51
N ILE A 27 24.43 -24.32 1.34
CA ILE A 27 23.15 -23.64 1.09
C ILE A 27 23.22 -22.81 -0.20
N MET A 28 24.27 -22.01 -0.42
CA MET A 28 24.42 -21.19 -1.62
C MET A 28 24.56 -22.02 -2.89
N VAL A 29 25.37 -23.08 -2.87
CA VAL A 29 25.56 -23.97 -4.03
C VAL A 29 24.27 -24.72 -4.34
N SER A 30 23.59 -25.29 -3.33
CA SER A 30 22.32 -25.99 -3.53
C SER A 30 21.22 -25.06 -4.06
N TYR A 31 21.15 -23.84 -3.53
CA TYR A 31 20.28 -22.78 -3.99
C TYR A 31 20.51 -22.42 -5.46
N LEU A 32 21.76 -22.14 -5.84
CA LEU A 32 22.10 -21.80 -7.23
C LEU A 32 21.83 -22.96 -8.20
N LEU A 33 22.18 -24.19 -7.80
CA LEU A 33 21.88 -25.39 -8.57
C LEU A 33 20.36 -25.56 -8.77
N PHE A 34 19.56 -25.31 -7.74
CA PHE A 34 18.11 -25.36 -7.84
C PHE A 34 17.56 -24.26 -8.75
N VAL A 35 17.92 -22.99 -8.51
CA VAL A 35 17.33 -21.86 -9.22
C VAL A 35 17.73 -21.83 -10.70
N LEU A 36 18.97 -22.18 -11.02
CA LEU A 36 19.49 -22.07 -12.40
C LEU A 36 19.32 -23.35 -13.23
N LYS A 37 19.32 -24.54 -12.61
CA LYS A 37 19.30 -25.81 -13.35
C LYS A 37 18.16 -26.72 -12.93
N LEU A 38 18.20 -27.25 -11.70
CA LEU A 38 17.33 -28.37 -11.29
C LEU A 38 15.86 -27.96 -11.24
N GLY A 39 15.54 -26.79 -10.67
CA GLY A 39 14.19 -26.27 -10.56
C GLY A 39 13.55 -25.98 -11.93
N PRO A 40 14.20 -25.22 -12.82
CA PRO A 40 13.69 -25.01 -14.19
C PRO A 40 13.51 -26.32 -14.98
N GLN A 41 14.44 -27.26 -14.89
CA GLN A 41 14.34 -28.57 -15.54
C GLN A 41 13.18 -29.40 -14.97
N PHE A 42 13.04 -29.44 -13.65
CA PHE A 42 11.93 -30.11 -12.96
C PHE A 42 10.58 -29.51 -13.35
N MET A 43 10.51 -28.18 -13.46
CA MET A 43 9.30 -27.46 -13.84
C MET A 43 9.02 -27.51 -15.34
N ALA A 44 9.97 -27.86 -16.20
CA ALA A 44 9.82 -27.82 -17.66
C ALA A 44 8.55 -28.55 -18.13
N LYS A 45 8.33 -29.78 -17.63
CA LYS A 45 7.19 -30.65 -17.97
C LYS A 45 5.97 -30.49 -17.05
N ARG A 46 5.96 -29.52 -16.13
CA ARG A 46 4.90 -29.32 -15.13
C ARG A 46 4.19 -27.99 -15.31
N GLU A 47 2.93 -27.90 -14.90
CA GLU A 47 2.23 -26.62 -14.80
C GLU A 47 2.75 -25.79 -13.61
N PRO A 48 2.66 -24.44 -13.66
CA PRO A 48 3.01 -23.59 -12.52
C PRO A 48 2.21 -23.93 -11.25
N TYR A 49 2.89 -24.10 -10.12
CA TYR A 49 2.20 -24.38 -8.85
C TYR A 49 1.39 -23.18 -8.36
N LYS A 50 0.20 -23.43 -7.80
CA LYS A 50 -0.70 -22.40 -7.26
C LYS A 50 -0.34 -22.04 -5.81
N LEU A 51 0.85 -21.48 -5.60
CA LEU A 51 1.41 -21.19 -4.26
C LEU A 51 0.91 -19.88 -3.60
N ARG A 52 -0.19 -19.28 -4.08
CA ARG A 52 -0.60 -17.92 -3.66
C ARG A 52 -0.89 -17.81 -2.16
N GLY A 53 -1.56 -18.81 -1.56
CA GLY A 53 -1.86 -18.81 -0.12
C GLY A 53 -0.59 -18.90 0.72
N LEU A 54 0.31 -19.81 0.35
CA LEU A 54 1.60 -19.99 1.03
C LEU A 54 2.46 -18.72 0.94
N MET A 55 2.55 -18.10 -0.24
CA MET A 55 3.29 -16.84 -0.41
C MET A 55 2.72 -15.69 0.43
N LYS A 56 1.39 -15.63 0.63
CA LYS A 56 0.78 -14.62 1.51
C LYS A 56 1.22 -14.82 2.96
N ILE A 57 1.18 -16.06 3.45
CA ILE A 57 1.62 -16.39 4.81
C ILE A 57 3.11 -16.09 4.96
N TYR A 58 3.93 -16.53 4.02
CA TYR A 58 5.36 -16.25 3.99
C TYR A 58 5.65 -14.74 4.02
N ASN A 59 5.00 -13.95 3.16
CA ASN A 59 5.17 -12.50 3.15
C ASN A 59 4.74 -11.84 4.46
N LEU A 60 3.66 -12.33 5.09
CA LEU A 60 3.21 -11.83 6.40
C LEU A 60 4.21 -12.15 7.51
N VAL A 61 4.73 -13.37 7.52
CA VAL A 61 5.79 -13.80 8.44
C VAL A 61 7.04 -12.96 8.23
N GLN A 62 7.45 -12.73 6.98
CA GLN A 62 8.57 -11.86 6.64
C GLN A 62 8.37 -10.42 7.13
N ILE A 63 7.18 -9.83 6.92
CA ILE A 63 6.87 -8.49 7.45
C ILE A 63 6.97 -8.46 8.98
N ALA A 64 6.35 -9.43 9.67
CA ALA A 64 6.38 -9.50 11.13
C ALA A 64 7.81 -9.68 11.67
N TYR A 65 8.59 -10.56 11.04
CA TYR A 65 9.99 -10.81 11.39
C TYR A 65 10.82 -9.53 11.25
N ASN A 66 10.71 -8.84 10.11
CA ASN A 66 11.42 -7.60 9.86
C ASN A 66 11.00 -6.45 10.82
N ILE A 67 9.72 -6.36 11.21
CA ILE A 67 9.26 -5.40 12.24
C ILE A 67 9.90 -5.71 13.59
N VAL A 68 9.93 -6.98 14.00
CA VAL A 68 10.57 -7.40 15.26
C VAL A 68 12.05 -7.05 15.28
N LEU A 69 12.78 -7.30 14.18
CA LEU A 69 14.19 -6.90 14.06
C LEU A 69 14.38 -5.39 14.23
N VAL A 70 13.54 -4.55 13.61
CA VAL A 70 13.62 -3.09 13.74
C VAL A 70 13.28 -2.64 15.16
N MET A 71 12.27 -3.22 15.80
CA MET A 71 11.92 -2.87 17.18
C MET A 71 13.07 -3.19 18.15
N ILE A 72 13.68 -4.37 18.02
CA ILE A 72 14.86 -4.75 18.82
C ILE A 72 16.01 -3.79 18.53
N ALA A 73 16.25 -3.45 17.26
CA ALA A 73 17.32 -2.53 16.88
C ALA A 73 17.13 -1.12 17.44
N ILE A 74 15.92 -0.56 17.35
CA ILE A 74 15.58 0.76 17.93
C ILE A 74 15.72 0.73 19.45
N TYR A 75 15.25 -0.34 20.09
CA TYR A 75 15.39 -0.50 21.54
C TYR A 75 16.86 -0.51 21.96
N LEU A 76 17.73 -1.21 21.22
CA LEU A 76 19.16 -1.26 21.50
C LEU A 76 19.85 0.08 21.26
N THR A 77 19.57 0.75 20.14
CA THR A 77 20.21 2.04 19.83
C THR A 77 19.79 3.16 20.78
N THR A 78 18.56 3.12 21.30
CA THR A 78 18.05 4.12 22.25
C THR A 78 18.49 3.88 23.69
N ASN A 79 18.55 2.63 24.16
CA ASN A 79 18.78 2.31 25.57
C ASN A 79 20.23 1.94 25.91
N ALA A 80 21.06 1.56 24.93
CA ALA A 80 22.43 1.16 25.21
C ALA A 80 23.36 2.33 25.55
N GLN A 81 23.01 3.59 25.20
CA GLN A 81 23.79 4.83 25.40
C GLN A 81 25.24 4.85 24.85
N SER A 82 25.81 3.72 24.45
CA SER A 82 27.18 3.58 23.93
C SER A 82 27.30 3.73 22.42
N TYR A 83 26.19 3.75 21.66
CA TYR A 83 26.23 3.95 20.21
C TYR A 83 26.37 5.43 19.87
N LYS A 84 27.56 5.85 19.44
CA LYS A 84 27.78 7.17 18.84
C LYS A 84 27.39 7.10 17.36
N LEU A 85 26.48 7.96 16.91
CA LEU A 85 25.90 7.96 15.55
C LEU A 85 26.96 7.94 14.42
N PHE A 86 28.14 8.51 14.67
CA PHE A 86 29.23 8.63 13.70
C PHE A 86 30.31 7.55 13.84
N CYS A 87 30.28 6.75 14.91
CA CYS A 87 31.22 5.66 15.14
C CYS A 87 30.53 4.57 15.96
N LEU A 88 29.81 3.68 15.25
CA LEU A 88 29.21 2.50 15.87
C LEU A 88 30.25 1.38 15.87
N ALA A 89 30.86 1.16 17.03
CA ALA A 89 31.62 -0.05 17.33
C ALA A 89 30.69 -1.12 17.94
N PRO A 90 31.02 -2.42 17.83
CA PRO A 90 30.34 -3.48 18.56
C PRO A 90 30.36 -3.20 20.08
N LEU A 91 29.33 -3.64 20.81
CA LEU A 91 29.29 -3.46 22.25
C LEU A 91 30.39 -4.29 22.94
N PRO A 92 31.00 -3.77 24.02
CA PRO A 92 31.95 -4.52 24.84
C PRO A 92 31.35 -5.81 25.43
N SER A 93 32.20 -6.81 25.69
CA SER A 93 31.77 -8.12 26.21
C SER A 93 31.11 -8.06 27.60
N ASP A 94 31.35 -7.01 28.38
CA ASP A 94 30.78 -6.77 29.70
C ASP A 94 29.50 -5.92 29.66
N HIS A 95 29.06 -5.47 28.48
CA HIS A 95 27.93 -4.57 28.33
C HIS A 95 26.58 -5.29 28.52
N LYS A 96 25.64 -4.66 29.26
CA LYS A 96 24.30 -5.21 29.56
C LYS A 96 23.51 -5.67 28.33
N TYR A 97 23.70 -5.01 27.19
CA TYR A 97 22.96 -5.28 25.94
C TYR A 97 23.72 -6.13 24.91
N MET A 98 24.90 -6.64 25.25
CA MET A 98 25.76 -7.40 24.34
C MET A 98 25.07 -8.65 23.76
N PHE A 99 24.33 -9.41 24.58
CA PHE A 99 23.58 -10.58 24.10
C PHE A 99 22.47 -10.22 23.10
N ALA A 100 21.81 -9.09 23.32
CA ALA A 100 20.73 -8.63 22.45
C ALA A 100 21.27 -8.14 21.09
N GLU A 101 22.43 -7.48 21.07
CA GLU A 101 23.12 -7.12 19.82
C GLU A 101 23.55 -8.36 19.02
N ARG A 102 24.10 -9.37 19.69
CA ARG A 102 24.47 -10.66 19.09
C ARG A 102 23.28 -11.40 18.52
N ALA A 103 22.20 -11.47 19.28
CA ALA A 103 20.94 -12.07 18.84
C ALA A 103 20.37 -11.34 17.62
N LEU A 104 20.39 -10.00 17.61
CA LEU A 104 19.87 -9.20 16.50
C LEU A 104 20.66 -9.44 15.20
N ALA A 105 21.99 -9.42 15.24
CA ALA A 105 22.83 -9.67 14.08
C ALA A 105 22.64 -11.11 13.55
N TYR A 106 22.52 -12.09 14.45
CA TYR A 106 22.24 -13.47 14.08
C TYR A 106 20.85 -13.65 13.45
N LEU A 107 19.82 -13.05 14.04
CA LEU A 107 18.45 -13.11 13.50
C LEU A 107 18.35 -12.41 12.15
N TYR A 108 19.12 -11.34 11.92
CA TYR A 108 19.23 -10.68 10.61
C TYR A 108 19.91 -11.59 9.58
N TYR A 109 20.99 -12.29 9.96
CA TYR A 109 21.63 -13.28 9.09
C TYR A 109 20.67 -14.41 8.67
N LEU A 110 19.94 -14.98 9.64
CA LEU A 110 18.91 -15.98 9.36
C LEU A 110 17.81 -15.45 8.44
N ASN A 111 17.40 -14.20 8.61
CA ASN A 111 16.43 -13.55 7.74
C ASN A 111 16.90 -13.50 6.28
N LYS A 112 18.17 -13.17 6.02
CA LYS A 112 18.72 -13.18 4.65
C LYS A 112 18.75 -14.58 4.03
N ILE A 113 18.91 -15.63 4.85
CA ILE A 113 18.78 -17.02 4.37
C ILE A 113 17.31 -17.33 4.03
N LEU A 114 16.35 -16.88 4.84
CA LEU A 114 14.92 -17.05 4.56
C LEU A 114 14.50 -16.36 3.26
N ASP A 115 15.09 -15.21 2.93
CA ASP A 115 14.83 -14.48 1.68
C ASP A 115 15.13 -15.31 0.41
N LEU A 116 15.95 -16.37 0.49
CA LEU A 116 16.18 -17.30 -0.63
C LEU A 116 14.92 -18.07 -1.06
N VAL A 117 13.91 -18.15 -0.20
CA VAL A 117 12.66 -18.83 -0.52
C VAL A 117 11.86 -18.07 -1.58
N ASP A 118 12.07 -16.75 -1.73
CA ASP A 118 11.39 -15.93 -2.73
C ASP A 118 11.67 -16.39 -4.17
N THR A 119 12.94 -16.63 -4.51
CA THR A 119 13.36 -17.20 -5.80
C THR A 119 12.84 -18.62 -6.01
N VAL A 120 12.79 -19.43 -4.95
CA VAL A 120 12.21 -20.77 -5.02
C VAL A 120 10.74 -20.68 -5.45
N PHE A 121 9.97 -19.74 -4.88
CA PHE A 121 8.60 -19.48 -5.33
C PHE A 121 8.53 -19.01 -6.79
N PHE A 122 9.45 -18.17 -7.25
CA PHE A 122 9.47 -17.73 -8.65
C PHE A 122 9.69 -18.90 -9.61
N VAL A 123 10.63 -19.79 -9.30
CA VAL A 123 10.94 -20.98 -10.11
C VAL A 123 9.75 -21.94 -10.14
N LEU A 124 9.18 -22.27 -8.98
CA LEU A 124 8.01 -23.17 -8.88
C LEU A 124 6.74 -22.61 -9.53
N ARG A 125 6.68 -21.29 -9.76
CA ARG A 125 5.60 -20.61 -10.48
C ARG A 125 5.92 -20.31 -11.95
N LYS A 126 7.05 -20.79 -12.49
CA LYS A 126 7.55 -20.46 -13.84
C LYS A 126 7.63 -18.94 -14.10
N SER A 127 7.84 -18.14 -13.07
CA SER A 127 7.91 -16.68 -13.16
C SER A 127 9.35 -16.21 -13.37
N TYR A 128 10.06 -16.81 -14.34
CA TYR A 128 11.50 -16.63 -14.54
C TYR A 128 11.91 -15.18 -14.84
N LYS A 129 11.01 -14.36 -15.36
CA LYS A 129 11.24 -12.91 -15.56
C LYS A 129 11.55 -12.17 -14.25
N GLN A 130 11.16 -12.72 -13.11
CA GLN A 130 11.42 -12.16 -11.78
C GLN A 130 12.80 -12.55 -11.24
N VAL A 131 13.42 -13.61 -11.78
CA VAL A 131 14.78 -14.05 -11.43
C VAL A 131 15.79 -13.31 -12.31
N THR A 132 15.95 -12.01 -12.05
CA THR A 132 16.91 -11.17 -12.77
C THR A 132 18.35 -11.42 -12.27
N GLN A 133 19.35 -11.02 -13.06
CA GLN A 133 20.75 -11.09 -12.63
C GLN A 133 20.98 -10.31 -11.33
N LEU A 134 20.42 -9.11 -11.23
CA LEU A 134 20.51 -8.28 -10.02
C LEU A 134 19.93 -9.00 -8.80
N HIS A 135 18.74 -9.58 -8.94
CA HIS A 135 18.09 -10.33 -7.87
C HIS A 135 18.94 -11.54 -7.44
N LEU A 136 19.43 -12.33 -8.39
CA LEU A 136 20.25 -13.50 -8.08
C LEU A 136 21.56 -13.13 -7.38
N ILE A 137 22.28 -12.12 -7.89
CA ILE A 137 23.52 -11.63 -7.28
C ILE A 137 23.25 -11.14 -5.85
N HIS A 138 22.22 -10.33 -5.65
CA HIS A 138 21.84 -9.83 -4.33
C HIS A 138 21.54 -10.97 -3.34
N HIS A 139 20.71 -11.95 -3.72
CA HIS A 139 20.32 -13.06 -2.83
C HIS A 139 21.46 -14.03 -2.52
N VAL A 140 22.51 -14.10 -3.33
CA VAL A 140 23.73 -14.87 -3.01
C VAL A 140 24.69 -14.05 -2.15
N PHE A 141 24.84 -12.77 -2.48
CA PHE A 141 25.80 -11.89 -1.84
C PHE A 141 25.41 -11.55 -0.40
N MET A 142 24.13 -11.22 -0.15
CA MET A 142 23.68 -10.76 1.16
C MET A 142 23.86 -11.80 2.29
N PRO A 143 23.47 -13.09 2.14
CA PRO A 143 23.74 -14.11 3.16
C PRO A 143 25.24 -14.40 3.33
N SER A 144 25.99 -14.41 2.22
CA SER A 144 27.44 -14.66 2.24
C SER A 144 28.19 -13.56 2.97
N LEU A 145 27.86 -12.30 2.68
CA LEU A 145 28.39 -11.14 3.38
C LEU A 145 27.97 -11.14 4.86
N GLY A 146 26.71 -11.48 5.13
CA GLY A 146 26.21 -11.62 6.50
C GLY A 146 27.01 -12.63 7.33
N TYR A 147 27.37 -13.77 6.75
CA TYR A 147 28.25 -14.76 7.40
C TYR A 147 29.63 -14.17 7.71
N VAL A 148 30.32 -13.62 6.70
CA VAL A 148 31.68 -13.08 6.85
C VAL A 148 31.72 -11.97 7.91
N MET A 149 30.76 -11.06 7.84
CA MET A 149 30.68 -9.93 8.77
C MET A 149 30.44 -10.40 10.20
N THR A 150 29.44 -11.26 10.41
CA THR A 150 29.08 -11.73 11.76
C THR A 150 30.19 -12.58 12.38
N ARG A 151 30.93 -13.33 11.55
CA ARG A 151 31.93 -14.30 12.01
C ARG A 151 33.31 -13.71 12.28
N PHE A 152 33.76 -12.75 11.47
CA PHE A 152 35.12 -12.20 11.53
C PHE A 152 35.19 -10.75 12.03
N TYR A 153 34.10 -9.99 11.91
CA TYR A 153 34.06 -8.58 12.29
C TYR A 153 33.16 -8.30 13.51
N GLY A 154 32.54 -9.34 14.07
CA GLY A 154 31.75 -9.28 15.28
C GLY A 154 30.26 -9.03 15.02
N TYR A 155 29.48 -8.98 16.11
CA TYR A 155 28.05 -8.76 16.06
C TYR A 155 27.79 -7.31 16.45
N GLY A 156 27.45 -6.44 15.47
CA GLY A 156 27.09 -5.05 15.76
C GLY A 156 27.86 -3.99 14.97
N GLY A 157 27.96 -2.80 15.55
CA GLY A 157 28.66 -1.67 14.94
C GLY A 157 28.03 -1.16 13.64
N HIS A 158 28.85 -0.82 12.64
CA HIS A 158 28.39 -0.29 11.34
C HIS A 158 27.44 -1.25 10.59
N LEU A 159 27.57 -2.56 10.84
CA LEU A 159 26.70 -3.61 10.28
C LEU A 159 25.26 -3.50 10.80
N LEU A 160 25.08 -3.01 12.03
CA LEU A 160 23.76 -2.77 12.62
C LEU A 160 22.98 -1.73 11.79
N VAL A 161 23.64 -0.66 11.37
CA VAL A 161 23.02 0.41 10.56
C VAL A 161 22.62 -0.10 9.19
N THR A 162 23.52 -0.82 8.51
CA THR A 162 23.23 -1.44 7.21
C THR A 162 22.10 -2.46 7.32
N GLY A 163 22.07 -3.25 8.40
CA GLY A 163 20.99 -4.18 8.71
C GLY A 163 19.65 -3.48 8.92
N ILE A 164 19.61 -2.43 9.77
CA ILE A 164 18.41 -1.62 10.02
C ILE A 164 17.87 -1.02 8.72
N LEU A 165 18.73 -0.38 7.92
CA LEU A 165 18.33 0.21 6.64
C LEU A 165 17.80 -0.84 5.67
N ASN A 166 18.45 -2.01 5.58
CA ASN A 166 18.00 -3.10 4.74
C ASN A 166 16.66 -3.69 5.20
N VAL A 167 16.43 -3.80 6.50
CA VAL A 167 15.16 -4.27 7.06
C VAL A 167 14.04 -3.24 6.81
N ILE A 168 14.30 -1.94 6.95
CA ILE A 168 13.36 -0.87 6.61
C ILE A 168 12.99 -0.94 5.12
N VAL A 169 13.97 -1.12 4.24
CA VAL A 169 13.73 -1.28 2.79
C VAL A 169 12.91 -2.54 2.51
N HIS A 170 13.16 -3.66 3.20
CA HIS A 170 12.33 -4.88 3.07
C HIS A 170 10.90 -4.68 3.59
N ILE A 171 10.69 -3.95 4.69
CA ILE A 171 9.35 -3.57 5.17
C ILE A 171 8.62 -2.79 4.07
N ILE A 172 9.28 -1.79 3.46
CA ILE A 172 8.71 -0.99 2.38
C ILE A 172 8.40 -1.85 1.14
N MET A 173 9.32 -2.73 0.75
CA MET A 173 9.16 -3.60 -0.43
C MET A 173 8.05 -4.64 -0.23
N TYR A 174 7.99 -5.33 0.90
CA TYR A 174 6.94 -6.29 1.20
C TYR A 174 5.58 -5.61 1.43
N THR A 175 5.55 -4.40 1.99
CA THR A 175 4.34 -3.58 2.08
C THR A 175 3.84 -3.19 0.68
N TYR A 176 4.74 -2.83 -0.23
CA TYR A 176 4.42 -2.59 -1.64
C TYR A 176 3.89 -3.86 -2.34
N TYR A 177 4.49 -5.03 -2.12
CA TYR A 177 3.97 -6.31 -2.62
C TYR A 177 2.60 -6.66 -2.05
N TYR A 178 2.35 -6.32 -0.78
CA TYR A 178 1.06 -6.52 -0.13
C TYR A 178 -0.03 -5.59 -0.69
N LEU A 179 0.25 -4.29 -0.84
CA LEU A 179 -0.66 -3.29 -1.42
C LEU A 179 -0.98 -3.60 -2.89
N SER A 180 0.02 -3.95 -3.69
CA SER A 180 -0.20 -4.39 -5.08
C SER A 180 -0.99 -5.70 -5.15
N SER A 181 -0.80 -6.63 -4.20
CA SER A 181 -1.62 -7.83 -4.05
C SER A 181 -3.08 -7.53 -3.67
N GLN A 182 -3.36 -6.53 -2.84
CA GLN A 182 -4.74 -6.14 -2.48
C GLN A 182 -5.51 -5.63 -3.71
N ILE A 183 -4.92 -4.71 -4.48
CA ILE A 183 -5.52 -4.16 -5.71
C ILE A 183 -5.70 -5.26 -6.77
N PHE A 184 -4.70 -6.12 -6.95
CA PHE A 184 -4.81 -7.26 -7.85
C PHE A 184 -5.90 -8.24 -7.40
N THR A 185 -6.01 -8.53 -6.10
CA THR A 185 -7.07 -9.40 -5.55
C THR A 185 -8.44 -8.79 -5.76
N TYR A 186 -8.59 -7.49 -5.52
CA TYR A 186 -9.83 -6.75 -5.76
C TYR A 186 -10.22 -6.79 -7.24
N LEU A 187 -9.30 -6.48 -8.16
CA LEU A 187 -9.56 -6.54 -9.61
C LEU A 187 -9.89 -7.95 -10.08
N LEU A 188 -9.15 -8.94 -9.59
CA LEU A 188 -9.37 -10.33 -9.90
C LEU A 188 -10.75 -10.79 -9.43
N PHE A 189 -11.19 -10.37 -8.24
CA PHE A 189 -12.54 -10.63 -7.74
C PHE A 189 -13.60 -9.93 -8.60
N VAL A 190 -13.48 -8.61 -8.78
CA VAL A 190 -14.50 -7.79 -9.44
C VAL A 190 -14.68 -8.14 -10.92
N LEU A 191 -13.60 -8.43 -11.63
CA LEU A 191 -13.61 -8.66 -13.08
C LEU A 191 -13.75 -10.13 -13.46
N LYS A 192 -13.27 -11.06 -12.63
CA LYS A 192 -13.19 -12.48 -13.00
C LYS A 192 -13.79 -13.42 -11.96
N LEU A 193 -13.14 -13.60 -10.81
CA LEU A 193 -13.51 -14.65 -9.84
C LEU A 193 -14.90 -14.45 -9.25
N GLY A 194 -15.23 -13.24 -8.80
CA GLY A 194 -16.54 -12.92 -8.25
C GLY A 194 -17.65 -13.08 -9.30
N ARG A 195 -17.39 -12.68 -10.56
CA ARG A 195 -18.36 -12.87 -11.66
C ARG A 195 -18.57 -14.34 -12.01
N GLN A 196 -17.49 -15.13 -12.10
CA GLN A 196 -17.54 -16.56 -12.36
C GLN A 196 -18.24 -17.31 -11.22
N TRP A 197 -17.93 -16.97 -9.97
CA TRP A 197 -18.55 -17.56 -8.81
C TRP A 197 -20.04 -17.23 -8.71
N MET A 198 -20.41 -15.98 -9.00
CA MET A 198 -21.81 -15.56 -9.09
C MET A 198 -22.53 -16.12 -10.31
N ALA A 199 -21.85 -16.56 -11.37
CA ALA A 199 -22.50 -17.04 -12.58
C ALA A 199 -23.51 -18.16 -12.27
N PHE A 200 -23.13 -19.07 -11.37
CA PHE A 200 -23.91 -20.23 -10.95
C PHE A 200 -24.82 -19.99 -9.73
N ARG A 201 -24.99 -18.74 -9.29
CA ARG A 201 -25.78 -18.38 -8.09
C ARG A 201 -26.83 -17.33 -8.41
N GLU A 202 -27.92 -17.31 -7.66
CA GLU A 202 -28.87 -16.20 -7.70
C GLU A 202 -28.25 -14.93 -7.08
N PRO A 203 -28.68 -13.72 -7.50
CA PRO A 203 -28.19 -12.48 -6.90
C PRO A 203 -28.56 -12.42 -5.41
N PHE A 204 -27.58 -12.13 -4.55
CA PHE A 204 -27.82 -12.04 -3.11
C PHE A 204 -28.74 -10.86 -2.78
N ASP A 205 -29.71 -11.06 -1.88
CA ASP A 205 -30.53 -9.97 -1.34
C ASP A 205 -29.78 -9.22 -0.24
N LEU A 206 -28.95 -8.25 -0.68
CA LEU A 206 -28.13 -7.43 0.21
C LEU A 206 -28.84 -6.14 0.67
N ARG A 207 -30.17 -6.05 0.62
CA ARG A 207 -30.89 -4.81 0.99
C ARG A 207 -30.55 -4.32 2.40
N ALA A 208 -30.64 -5.19 3.41
CA ALA A 208 -30.33 -4.82 4.79
C ALA A 208 -28.87 -4.38 4.94
N VAL A 209 -27.94 -5.14 4.35
CA VAL A 209 -26.50 -4.83 4.35
C VAL A 209 -26.23 -3.48 3.70
N LEU A 210 -26.82 -3.20 2.54
CA LEU A 210 -26.68 -1.93 1.84
C LEU A 210 -27.27 -0.76 2.61
N LYS A 211 -28.39 -0.96 3.33
CA LYS A 211 -28.96 0.08 4.19
C LYS A 211 -27.98 0.47 5.29
N VAL A 212 -27.46 -0.53 6.01
CA VAL A 212 -26.48 -0.31 7.10
C VAL A 212 -25.20 0.30 6.56
N TYR A 213 -24.67 -0.24 5.45
CA TYR A 213 -23.46 0.27 4.82
C TYR A 213 -23.61 1.74 4.37
N ASN A 214 -24.68 2.08 3.65
CA ASN A 214 -24.90 3.46 3.21
C ASN A 214 -25.10 4.40 4.41
N LEU A 215 -25.76 3.95 5.49
CA LEU A 215 -25.91 4.74 6.71
C LEU A 215 -24.56 4.99 7.40
N ILE A 216 -23.73 3.96 7.54
CA ILE A 216 -22.36 4.08 8.06
C ILE A 216 -21.57 5.06 7.21
N GLN A 217 -21.66 4.95 5.89
CA GLN A 217 -20.99 5.87 4.97
C GLN A 217 -21.49 7.31 5.14
N ILE A 218 -22.79 7.55 5.25
CA ILE A 218 -23.33 8.90 5.50
C ILE A 218 -22.77 9.48 6.80
N VAL A 219 -22.80 8.71 7.89
CA VAL A 219 -22.31 9.15 9.21
C VAL A 219 -20.80 9.39 9.18
N TYR A 220 -20.02 8.44 8.63
CA TYR A 220 -18.57 8.53 8.56
C TYR A 220 -18.12 9.74 7.72
N ASN A 221 -18.67 9.89 6.51
CA ASN A 221 -18.34 11.02 5.64
C ASN A 221 -18.81 12.34 6.27
N GLY A 222 -19.98 12.36 6.90
CA GLY A 222 -20.54 13.54 7.56
C GLY A 222 -19.69 14.01 8.74
N VAL A 223 -19.35 13.11 9.66
CA VAL A 223 -18.48 13.42 10.82
C VAL A 223 -17.11 13.90 10.36
N THR A 224 -16.50 13.20 9.40
CA THR A 224 -15.17 13.58 8.88
C THR A 224 -15.21 14.93 8.16
N PHE A 225 -16.28 15.20 7.40
CA PHE A 225 -16.50 16.49 6.73
C PHE A 225 -16.66 17.63 7.74
N THR A 226 -17.54 17.47 8.73
CA THR A 226 -17.76 18.49 9.77
C THR A 226 -16.49 18.76 10.58
N ALA A 227 -15.77 17.72 10.98
CA ALA A 227 -14.48 17.86 11.67
C ALA A 227 -13.46 18.60 10.80
N GLY A 228 -13.38 18.28 9.52
CA GLY A 228 -12.45 18.92 8.60
C GLY A 228 -12.82 20.37 8.24
N ILE A 229 -14.12 20.71 8.15
CA ILE A 229 -14.59 22.10 8.00
C ILE A 229 -14.29 22.92 9.26
N TYR A 230 -14.55 22.36 10.44
CA TYR A 230 -14.20 23.00 11.71
C TYR A 230 -12.69 23.25 11.80
N TYR A 231 -11.88 22.25 11.43
CA TYR A 231 -10.42 22.39 11.36
C TYR A 231 -9.99 23.49 10.38
N LEU A 232 -10.55 23.53 9.17
CA LEU A 232 -10.10 24.46 8.15
C LEU A 232 -10.59 25.91 8.35
N LEU A 233 -11.83 26.09 8.80
CA LEU A 233 -12.47 27.42 8.87
C LEU A 233 -12.51 28.02 10.29
N VAL A 234 -12.57 27.19 11.33
CA VAL A 234 -12.69 27.68 12.72
C VAL A 234 -11.33 27.70 13.40
N VAL A 235 -10.62 26.58 13.38
CA VAL A 235 -9.23 26.54 13.89
C VAL A 235 -8.30 27.33 12.96
N SER A 236 -8.61 27.33 11.66
CA SER A 236 -7.91 28.08 10.61
C SER A 236 -6.37 28.02 10.70
N PRO A 237 -5.76 26.82 10.80
CA PRO A 237 -4.31 26.71 10.92
C PRO A 237 -3.56 26.92 9.60
N HIS A 238 -4.30 26.96 8.49
CA HIS A 238 -3.77 27.05 7.13
C HIS A 238 -4.32 28.28 6.42
N GLN A 239 -3.51 28.91 5.57
CA GLN A 239 -4.00 29.91 4.63
C GLN A 239 -4.65 29.21 3.43
N LEU A 240 -5.90 29.54 3.11
CA LEU A 240 -6.65 28.88 2.03
C LEU A 240 -6.01 29.02 0.64
N SER A 241 -5.21 30.07 0.43
CA SER A 241 -4.45 30.31 -0.79
C SER A 241 -3.26 29.35 -0.93
N CYS A 242 -2.66 28.94 0.19
CA CYS A 242 -1.49 28.07 0.25
C CYS A 242 -1.60 27.08 1.42
N LEU A 243 -2.22 25.93 1.20
CA LEU A 243 -2.31 24.86 2.19
C LEU A 243 -1.03 24.04 2.18
N ALA A 244 0.06 24.59 2.72
CA ALA A 244 1.30 23.86 2.91
C ALA A 244 1.17 22.77 3.97
N ILE A 245 2.07 21.79 3.93
CA ILE A 245 2.08 20.70 4.90
C ILE A 245 2.71 21.21 6.18
N MET A 246 2.00 21.02 7.28
CA MET A 246 2.41 21.52 8.59
C MET A 246 3.68 20.81 9.10
N PRO A 247 4.60 21.51 9.80
CA PRO A 247 5.78 20.90 10.43
C PRO A 247 5.43 19.81 11.43
N GLU A 248 6.34 18.87 11.66
CA GLU A 248 6.09 17.70 12.53
C GLU A 248 5.86 18.07 14.00
N GLU A 249 6.50 19.13 14.48
CA GLU A 249 6.43 19.58 15.88
C GLU A 249 5.16 20.39 16.20
N HIS A 250 4.37 20.75 15.19
CA HIS A 250 3.21 21.59 15.39
C HIS A 250 2.12 20.86 16.21
N PRO A 251 1.49 21.49 17.22
CA PRO A 251 0.54 20.83 18.12
C PRO A 251 -0.65 20.20 17.40
N LEU A 252 -1.09 20.80 16.29
CA LEU A 252 -2.21 20.31 15.48
C LEU A 252 -1.83 19.19 14.47
N LYS A 253 -0.55 18.82 14.37
CA LYS A 253 -0.09 17.87 13.35
C LYS A 253 -0.74 16.49 13.50
N ASN A 254 -0.99 16.05 14.73
CA ASN A 254 -1.64 14.77 14.98
C ASN A 254 -3.10 14.75 14.52
N ILE A 255 -3.81 15.89 14.60
CA ILE A 255 -5.17 16.03 14.10
C ILE A 255 -5.17 15.96 12.57
N GLU A 256 -4.23 16.65 11.91
CA GLU A 256 -4.03 16.59 10.46
C GLU A 256 -3.73 15.16 9.96
N ARG A 257 -2.87 14.43 10.69
CA ARG A 257 -2.57 13.01 10.46
C ARG A 257 -3.82 12.15 10.59
N LEU A 258 -4.57 12.31 11.68
CA LEU A 258 -5.80 11.56 11.93
C LEU A 258 -6.84 11.77 10.83
N MET A 259 -7.11 13.02 10.43
CA MET A 259 -8.08 13.33 9.38
C MET A 259 -7.64 12.77 8.01
N SER A 260 -6.36 12.91 7.67
CA SER A 260 -5.82 12.38 6.42
C SER A 260 -5.95 10.85 6.36
N TYR A 261 -5.66 10.17 7.47
CA TYR A 261 -5.86 8.72 7.58
C TYR A 261 -7.33 8.31 7.56
N ALA A 262 -8.21 9.05 8.24
CA ALA A 262 -9.65 8.79 8.22
C ALA A 262 -10.20 8.88 6.79
N TYR A 263 -9.80 9.90 6.03
CA TYR A 263 -10.15 10.00 4.61
C TYR A 263 -9.57 8.85 3.78
N TYR A 264 -8.31 8.48 4.01
CA TYR A 264 -7.66 7.40 3.29
C TYR A 264 -8.33 6.04 3.52
N ILE A 265 -8.63 5.70 4.77
CA ILE A 265 -9.37 4.47 5.15
C ILE A 265 -10.74 4.45 4.47
N ASN A 266 -11.44 5.58 4.44
CA ASN A 266 -12.74 5.70 3.77
C ASN A 266 -12.68 5.27 2.30
N LYS A 267 -11.61 5.61 1.57
CA LYS A 267 -11.46 5.20 0.16
C LYS A 267 -11.30 3.68 0.00
N TYR A 268 -10.78 2.98 1.02
CA TYR A 268 -10.79 1.51 1.03
C TYR A 268 -12.18 0.95 1.34
N ILE A 269 -12.92 1.57 2.26
CA ILE A 269 -14.30 1.17 2.57
C ILE A 269 -15.18 1.33 1.32
N ASP A 270 -14.99 2.40 0.55
CA ASP A 270 -15.69 2.63 -0.74
C ASP A 270 -15.49 1.48 -1.75
N LEU A 271 -14.42 0.67 -1.65
CA LEU A 271 -14.24 -0.50 -2.53
C LEU A 271 -15.35 -1.56 -2.35
N LEU A 272 -16.03 -1.58 -1.19
CA LEU A 272 -17.14 -2.48 -0.92
C LEU A 272 -18.32 -2.25 -1.87
N ASP A 273 -18.51 -1.02 -2.40
CA ASP A 273 -19.54 -0.72 -3.39
C ASP A 273 -19.49 -1.70 -4.56
N THR A 274 -18.31 -1.88 -5.12
CA THR A 274 -18.09 -2.74 -6.27
C THR A 274 -18.28 -4.21 -5.93
N ILE A 275 -17.91 -4.61 -4.70
CA ILE A 275 -18.16 -5.97 -4.20
C ILE A 275 -19.67 -6.22 -4.13
N PHE A 276 -20.45 -5.29 -3.57
CA PHE A 276 -21.90 -5.42 -3.51
C PHE A 276 -22.55 -5.43 -4.89
N ILE A 277 -22.04 -4.66 -5.85
CA ILE A 277 -22.50 -4.68 -7.24
C ILE A 277 -22.30 -6.07 -7.87
N VAL A 278 -21.15 -6.69 -7.64
CA VAL A 278 -20.83 -8.06 -8.12
C VAL A 278 -21.77 -9.08 -7.49
N LEU A 279 -21.92 -9.07 -6.17
CA LEU A 279 -22.77 -10.01 -5.43
C LEU A 279 -24.26 -9.89 -5.80
N ARG A 280 -24.70 -8.73 -6.30
CA ARG A 280 -26.06 -8.49 -6.79
C ARG A 280 -26.25 -8.72 -8.29
N LYS A 281 -25.20 -9.17 -9.00
CA LYS A 281 -25.19 -9.30 -10.47
C LYS A 281 -25.54 -8.01 -11.23
N SER A 282 -25.31 -6.85 -10.64
CA SER A 282 -25.67 -5.55 -11.22
C SER A 282 -24.53 -4.99 -12.09
N TYR A 283 -23.96 -5.82 -12.96
CA TYR A 283 -22.69 -5.54 -13.65
C TYR A 283 -22.73 -4.28 -14.54
N LYS A 284 -23.91 -3.85 -14.99
CA LYS A 284 -24.09 -2.58 -15.72
C LYS A 284 -23.65 -1.35 -14.92
N GLN A 285 -23.57 -1.45 -13.60
CA GLN A 285 -23.09 -0.37 -12.71
C GLN A 285 -21.55 -0.31 -12.65
N ILE A 286 -20.83 -1.39 -13.00
CA ILE A 286 -19.36 -1.41 -13.04
C ILE A 286 -18.89 -0.79 -14.36
N SER A 287 -19.04 0.52 -14.49
CA SER A 287 -18.53 1.27 -15.64
C SER A 287 -17.00 1.43 -15.56
N SER A 288 -16.36 1.77 -16.68
CA SER A 288 -14.94 2.12 -16.70
C SER A 288 -14.65 3.30 -15.76
N LEU A 289 -15.55 4.29 -15.70
CA LEU A 289 -15.47 5.42 -14.77
C LEU A 289 -15.42 4.94 -13.32
N HIS A 290 -16.39 4.11 -12.92
CA HIS A 290 -16.46 3.55 -11.57
C HIS A 290 -15.18 2.81 -11.21
N LEU A 291 -14.74 1.90 -12.08
CA LEU A 291 -13.56 1.08 -11.81
C LEU A 291 -12.27 1.91 -11.72
N ILE A 292 -12.04 2.82 -12.68
CA ILE A 292 -10.85 3.68 -12.69
C ILE A 292 -10.82 4.55 -11.44
N HIS A 293 -11.94 5.19 -11.09
CA HIS A 293 -12.04 6.01 -9.88
C HIS A 293 -11.73 5.23 -8.60
N HIS A 294 -12.40 4.09 -8.38
CA HIS A 294 -12.22 3.30 -7.15
C HIS A 294 -10.82 2.68 -7.04
N LEU A 295 -10.08 2.50 -8.15
CA LEU A 295 -8.67 2.10 -8.11
C LEU A 295 -7.74 3.30 -7.88
N TYR A 296 -8.02 4.40 -8.56
CA TYR A 296 -7.18 5.59 -8.56
C TYR A 296 -7.10 6.24 -7.18
N MET A 297 -8.24 6.38 -6.47
CA MET A 297 -8.30 7.11 -5.21
C MET A 297 -7.44 6.48 -4.09
N PRO A 298 -7.51 5.16 -3.82
CA PRO A 298 -6.63 4.54 -2.82
C PRO A 298 -5.15 4.54 -3.22
N ILE A 299 -4.84 4.33 -4.52
CA ILE A 299 -3.45 4.32 -5.01
C ILE A 299 -2.81 5.71 -4.84
N THR A 300 -3.49 6.74 -5.33
CA THR A 300 -2.99 8.12 -5.24
C THR A 300 -2.93 8.57 -3.79
N GLY A 301 -3.93 8.23 -2.96
CA GLY A 301 -3.91 8.51 -1.53
C GLY A 301 -2.67 7.95 -0.82
N TYR A 302 -2.28 6.71 -1.13
CA TYR A 302 -1.06 6.09 -0.58
C TYR A 302 0.19 6.87 -0.97
N PHE A 303 0.35 7.18 -2.26
CA PHE A 303 1.53 7.88 -2.75
C PHE A 303 1.63 9.31 -2.23
N VAL A 304 0.50 10.02 -2.15
CA VAL A 304 0.44 11.36 -1.57
C VAL A 304 0.91 11.34 -0.12
N ILE A 305 0.33 10.46 0.71
CA ILE A 305 0.71 10.32 2.13
C ILE A 305 2.19 9.91 2.26
N ARG A 306 2.65 8.96 1.45
CA ARG A 306 4.00 8.40 1.57
C ARG A 306 5.10 9.38 1.19
N PHE A 307 4.87 10.19 0.16
CA PHE A 307 5.90 11.06 -0.44
C PHE A 307 5.77 12.53 -0.05
N ASN A 308 4.55 13.01 0.23
CA ASN A 308 4.33 14.40 0.61
C ASN A 308 4.01 14.53 2.11
N GLY A 309 3.49 13.47 2.74
CA GLY A 309 3.07 13.48 4.13
C GLY A 309 1.56 13.72 4.29
N TYR A 310 1.15 14.07 5.50
CA TYR A 310 -0.27 14.25 5.85
C TYR A 310 -0.69 15.71 5.71
N GLY A 311 -1.92 15.92 5.25
CA GLY A 311 -2.52 17.24 5.09
C GLY A 311 -2.07 18.02 3.85
N GLY A 312 -2.05 19.35 3.97
CA GLY A 312 -1.74 20.28 2.90
C GLY A 312 -2.81 20.39 1.80
N HIS A 313 -2.38 20.68 0.57
CA HIS A 313 -3.25 20.94 -0.60
C HIS A 313 -4.40 19.94 -0.82
N PRO A 314 -4.21 18.61 -0.64
CA PRO A 314 -5.28 17.62 -0.81
C PRO A 314 -6.45 17.76 0.18
N ILE A 315 -6.32 18.53 1.27
CA ILE A 315 -7.41 18.73 2.25
C ILE A 315 -8.68 19.26 1.56
N ILE A 316 -8.56 20.24 0.66
CA ILE A 316 -9.72 20.79 -0.08
C ILE A 316 -10.39 19.70 -0.93
N THR A 317 -9.58 18.88 -1.60
CA THR A 317 -10.08 17.74 -2.39
C THR A 317 -10.82 16.74 -1.51
N GLY A 318 -10.26 16.41 -0.35
CA GLY A 318 -10.86 15.52 0.62
C GLY A 318 -12.19 16.04 1.14
N LEU A 319 -12.24 17.30 1.59
CA LEU A 319 -13.46 17.92 2.13
C LEU A 319 -14.60 17.95 1.12
N LEU A 320 -14.33 18.41 -0.10
CA LEU A 320 -15.35 18.44 -1.15
C LEU A 320 -15.81 17.03 -1.52
N ASN A 321 -14.89 16.04 -1.57
CA ASN A 321 -15.26 14.66 -1.82
C ASN A 321 -16.14 14.07 -0.72
N LEU A 322 -15.81 14.33 0.56
CA LEU A 322 -16.62 13.88 1.70
C LEU A 322 -18.02 14.46 1.64
N PHE A 323 -18.16 15.76 1.36
CA PHE A 323 -19.47 16.41 1.19
C PHE A 323 -20.30 15.74 0.08
N VAL A 324 -19.70 15.57 -1.10
CA VAL A 324 -20.37 14.93 -2.23
C VAL A 324 -20.72 13.46 -1.92
N HIS A 325 -19.87 12.75 -1.17
CA HIS A 325 -20.14 11.38 -0.72
C HIS A 325 -21.30 11.33 0.28
N VAL A 326 -21.45 12.29 1.19
CA VAL A 326 -22.65 12.39 2.05
C VAL A 326 -23.91 12.47 1.19
N VAL A 327 -23.93 13.33 0.18
CA VAL A 327 -25.08 13.49 -0.72
C VAL A 327 -25.33 12.22 -1.54
N MET A 328 -24.27 11.64 -2.12
CA MET A 328 -24.35 10.43 -2.95
C MET A 328 -24.84 9.21 -2.15
N TYR A 329 -24.28 8.96 -0.97
CA TYR A 329 -24.69 7.83 -0.12
C TYR A 329 -26.08 8.05 0.48
N SER A 330 -26.48 9.29 0.75
CA SER A 330 -27.88 9.63 1.12
C SER A 330 -28.85 9.23 0.01
N TYR A 331 -28.52 9.53 -1.25
CA TYR A 331 -29.30 9.05 -2.40
C TYR A 331 -29.36 7.52 -2.48
N TYR A 332 -28.23 6.84 -2.30
CA TYR A 332 -28.21 5.37 -2.33
C TYR A 332 -29.00 4.73 -1.19
N TYR A 333 -28.91 5.29 0.03
CA TYR A 333 -29.70 4.88 1.18
C TYR A 333 -31.19 4.99 0.88
N ILE A 334 -31.67 6.16 0.44
CA ILE A 334 -33.08 6.36 0.08
C ILE A 334 -33.51 5.41 -1.03
N SER A 335 -32.68 5.23 -2.07
CA SER A 335 -32.97 4.32 -3.18
C SER A 335 -33.09 2.85 -2.76
N SER A 336 -32.45 2.47 -1.65
CA SER A 336 -32.47 1.11 -1.10
C SER A 336 -33.69 0.82 -0.22
N GLN A 337 -34.37 1.86 0.29
CA GLN A 337 -35.55 1.72 1.17
C GLN A 337 -36.81 1.39 0.38
N ILE A 338 -37.04 2.07 -0.76
CA ILE A 338 -38.33 2.00 -1.47
C ILE A 338 -38.10 1.76 -2.97
N PRO A 339 -38.27 0.50 -3.46
CA PRO A 339 -38.12 0.17 -4.88
C PRO A 339 -39.03 0.98 -5.82
N ALA A 340 -40.22 1.37 -5.34
CA ALA A 340 -41.19 2.18 -6.09
C ALA A 340 -40.72 3.64 -6.30
N ILE A 341 -39.91 4.19 -5.39
CA ILE A 341 -39.40 5.57 -5.46
C ILE A 341 -38.17 5.66 -6.37
N LYS A 342 -37.48 4.55 -6.64
CA LYS A 342 -36.28 4.54 -7.51
C LYS A 342 -36.52 5.17 -8.90
N ARG A 343 -37.74 5.06 -9.45
CA ARG A 343 -38.13 5.73 -10.71
C ARG A 343 -38.50 7.21 -10.56
N ARG A 344 -38.83 7.67 -9.34
CA ARG A 344 -39.27 9.04 -9.03
C ARG A 344 -38.15 9.96 -8.52
N LEU A 345 -36.93 9.46 -8.28
CA LEU A 345 -35.80 10.29 -7.81
C LEU A 345 -35.22 11.14 -8.96
N TRP A 346 -35.91 12.23 -9.28
CA TRP A 346 -35.59 13.20 -10.34
C TRP A 346 -34.25 13.90 -10.16
N TRP A 347 -33.75 14.02 -8.93
CA TRP A 347 -32.52 14.75 -8.63
C TRP A 347 -31.21 13.99 -8.85
N LYS A 348 -31.25 12.76 -9.40
CA LYS A 348 -30.05 11.96 -9.68
C LYS A 348 -29.04 12.70 -10.58
N GLN A 349 -29.54 13.45 -11.57
CA GLN A 349 -28.71 14.26 -12.47
C GLN A 349 -27.96 15.37 -11.72
N TYR A 350 -28.59 15.99 -10.71
CA TYR A 350 -27.98 17.05 -9.92
C TYR A 350 -26.83 16.55 -9.05
N ILE A 351 -26.86 15.28 -8.62
CA ILE A 351 -25.71 14.67 -7.92
C ILE A 351 -24.50 14.58 -8.85
N THR A 352 -24.72 14.18 -10.11
CA THR A 352 -23.65 14.14 -11.11
C THR A 352 -23.14 15.54 -11.45
N MET A 353 -24.02 16.54 -11.53
CA MET A 353 -23.62 17.95 -11.67
C MET A 353 -22.80 18.44 -10.48
N LEU A 354 -23.20 18.08 -9.25
CA LEU A 354 -22.45 18.41 -8.03
C LEU A 354 -21.05 17.78 -8.02
N GLN A 355 -20.94 16.51 -8.46
CA GLN A 355 -19.64 15.84 -8.64
C GLN A 355 -18.75 16.58 -9.65
N MET A 356 -19.31 17.01 -10.79
CA MET A 356 -18.55 17.80 -11.78
C MET A 356 -18.14 19.17 -11.23
N LEU A 357 -19.04 19.85 -10.51
CA LEU A 357 -18.75 21.14 -9.86
C LEU A 357 -17.61 21.02 -8.84
N GLN A 358 -17.60 19.94 -8.04
CA GLN A 358 -16.48 19.65 -7.14
C GLN A 358 -15.14 19.65 -7.88
N PHE A 359 -15.04 18.96 -9.03
CA PHE A 359 -13.77 18.88 -9.76
C PHE A 359 -13.35 20.22 -10.35
N VAL A 360 -14.31 21.06 -10.78
CA VAL A 360 -14.03 22.43 -11.23
C VAL A 360 -13.46 23.27 -10.08
N ILE A 361 -14.05 23.20 -8.89
CA ILE A 361 -13.57 23.95 -7.71
C ILE A 361 -12.15 23.50 -7.35
N ILE A 362 -11.87 22.19 -7.32
CA ILE A 362 -10.54 21.64 -7.04
C ILE A 362 -9.52 22.09 -8.10
N PHE A 363 -9.91 22.08 -9.37
CA PHE A 363 -9.06 22.48 -10.48
C PHE A 363 -8.65 23.96 -10.37
N VAL A 364 -9.64 24.85 -10.15
CA VAL A 364 -9.40 26.29 -9.98
C VAL A 364 -8.58 26.57 -8.73
N HIS A 365 -8.90 25.92 -7.60
CA HIS A 365 -8.13 26.06 -6.36
C HIS A 365 -6.66 25.64 -6.55
N SER A 366 -6.41 24.57 -7.31
CA SER A 366 -5.05 24.13 -7.63
C SER A 366 -4.29 25.13 -8.49
N ILE A 367 -4.93 25.74 -9.48
CA ILE A 367 -4.33 26.84 -10.27
C ILE A 367 -4.02 28.02 -9.36
N TRP A 368 -4.98 28.42 -8.52
CA TRP A 368 -4.83 29.55 -7.62
C TRP A 368 -3.65 29.37 -6.65
N THR A 369 -3.50 28.18 -6.07
CA THR A 369 -2.35 27.83 -5.22
C THR A 369 -1.03 27.85 -5.99
N LEU A 370 -0.99 27.34 -7.22
CA LEU A 370 0.21 27.38 -8.07
C LEU A 370 0.65 28.80 -8.45
N MET A 371 -0.30 29.74 -8.49
CA MET A 371 -0.04 31.15 -8.81
C MET A 371 0.41 31.98 -7.59
N GLN A 372 0.34 31.44 -6.37
CA GLN A 372 0.71 32.20 -5.17
C GLN A 372 2.24 32.37 -5.06
N PRO A 373 2.75 33.60 -4.96
CA PRO A 373 4.17 33.84 -4.72
C PRO A 373 4.56 33.33 -3.33
N GLY A 374 5.68 32.60 -3.24
CA GLY A 374 6.21 32.09 -1.97
C GLY A 374 5.44 30.92 -1.34
N CYS A 375 4.50 30.28 -2.06
CA CYS A 375 3.81 29.12 -1.53
C CYS A 375 4.70 27.87 -1.51
N GLU A 376 4.85 27.26 -0.33
CA GLU A 376 5.71 26.09 -0.09
C GLU A 376 5.04 24.74 -0.41
N VAL A 377 3.84 24.75 -0.99
CA VAL A 377 3.18 23.52 -1.45
C VAL A 377 4.04 22.83 -2.51
N SER A 378 4.22 21.51 -2.36
CA SER A 378 4.86 20.67 -3.38
C SER A 378 4.19 20.88 -4.73
N ARG A 379 4.94 21.43 -5.70
CA ARG A 379 4.42 21.66 -7.06
C ARG A 379 3.97 20.36 -7.73
N VAL A 380 4.70 19.27 -7.49
CA VAL A 380 4.34 17.94 -7.99
C VAL A 380 2.99 17.50 -7.44
N LEU A 381 2.72 17.73 -6.15
CA LEU A 381 1.43 17.44 -5.53
C LEU A 381 0.31 18.28 -6.13
N ALA A 382 0.52 19.60 -6.27
CA ALA A 382 -0.46 20.50 -6.85
C ALA A 382 -0.79 20.14 -8.32
N TYR A 383 0.22 19.86 -9.14
CA TYR A 383 0.01 19.37 -10.52
C TYR A 383 -0.69 18.01 -10.57
N THR A 384 -0.41 17.12 -9.62
CA THR A 384 -1.10 15.82 -9.53
C THR A 384 -2.58 16.00 -9.22
N VAL A 385 -2.92 16.84 -8.23
CA VAL A 385 -4.32 17.15 -7.88
C VAL A 385 -5.02 17.83 -9.07
N LEU A 386 -4.36 18.80 -9.71
CA LEU A 386 -4.87 19.49 -10.90
C LEU A 386 -5.16 18.51 -12.04
N GLY A 387 -4.20 17.67 -12.42
CA GLY A 387 -4.37 16.66 -13.47
C GLY A 387 -5.45 15.62 -13.13
N SER A 388 -5.55 15.23 -11.86
CA SER A 388 -6.58 14.30 -11.39
C SER A 388 -7.99 14.87 -11.51
N SER A 389 -8.17 16.14 -11.14
CA SER A 389 -9.45 16.83 -11.20
C SER A 389 -9.90 17.04 -12.65
N ALA A 390 -8.98 17.41 -13.55
CA ALA A 390 -9.26 17.49 -14.98
C ALA A 390 -9.69 16.13 -15.56
N THR A 391 -8.95 15.06 -15.25
CA THR A 391 -9.26 13.70 -15.73
C THR A 391 -10.65 13.26 -15.26
N MET A 392 -10.94 13.42 -13.97
CA MET A 392 -12.24 13.05 -13.40
C MET A 392 -13.37 13.89 -13.99
N PHE A 393 -13.18 15.20 -14.15
CA PHE A 393 -14.14 16.08 -14.80
C PHE A 393 -14.48 15.61 -16.23
N THR A 394 -13.48 15.25 -17.04
CA THR A 394 -13.69 14.75 -18.40
C THR A 394 -14.49 13.45 -18.39
N MET A 395 -14.14 12.49 -17.51
CA MET A 395 -14.83 11.21 -17.46
C MET A 395 -16.29 11.36 -16.97
N PHE A 396 -16.54 12.22 -15.98
CA PHE A 396 -17.89 12.51 -15.49
C PHE A 396 -18.72 13.29 -16.52
N THR A 397 -18.11 14.23 -17.24
CA THR A 397 -18.77 14.94 -18.36
C THR A 397 -19.19 13.95 -19.44
N ASN A 398 -18.30 13.04 -19.83
CA ASN A 398 -18.62 11.99 -20.81
C ASN A 398 -19.78 11.10 -20.33
N PHE A 399 -19.76 10.70 -19.05
CA PHE A 399 -20.87 9.97 -18.44
C PHE A 399 -22.18 10.78 -18.46
N TYR A 400 -22.14 12.07 -18.09
CA TYR A 400 -23.31 12.94 -18.04
C TYR A 400 -23.93 13.13 -19.43
N MET A 401 -23.10 13.40 -20.44
CA MET A 401 -23.54 13.53 -21.83
C MET A 401 -24.26 12.27 -22.31
N HIS A 402 -23.69 11.08 -22.09
CA HIS A 402 -24.30 9.83 -22.53
C HIS A 402 -25.49 9.37 -21.68
N ALA A 403 -25.55 9.74 -20.41
CA ALA A 403 -26.61 9.30 -19.51
C ALA A 403 -27.87 10.19 -19.56
N TYR A 404 -27.71 11.49 -19.81
CA TYR A 404 -28.78 12.47 -19.64
C TYR A 404 -29.06 13.36 -20.86
N ILE A 405 -28.06 13.66 -21.71
CA ILE A 405 -28.24 14.61 -22.83
C ILE A 405 -28.43 13.89 -24.17
N LEU A 406 -27.52 12.98 -24.52
CA LEU A 406 -27.52 12.32 -25.81
C LEU A 406 -28.70 11.36 -25.91
N PRO A 407 -29.39 11.32 -27.08
CA PRO A 407 -30.49 10.38 -27.28
C PRO A 407 -30.00 8.95 -27.10
N LYS A 408 -30.79 8.12 -26.38
CA LYS A 408 -30.49 6.71 -26.22
C LYS A 408 -30.41 6.08 -27.60
N ARG A 409 -29.22 5.59 -27.97
CA ARG A 409 -29.03 4.87 -29.23
C ARG A 409 -29.94 3.64 -29.20
N HIS A 410 -31.07 3.70 -29.92
CA HIS A 410 -31.90 2.52 -30.14
C HIS A 410 -31.01 1.49 -30.83
N GLN A 411 -30.67 0.41 -30.14
CA GLN A 411 -30.13 -0.80 -30.77
C GLN A 411 -31.27 -1.47 -31.53
N HIS A 412 -31.74 -0.83 -32.61
CA HIS A 412 -32.41 -1.53 -33.69
C HIS A 412 -31.35 -1.82 -34.77
N ALA A 413 -31.44 -3.01 -35.36
CA ALA A 413 -30.58 -3.59 -36.40
C ALA A 413 -29.33 -4.36 -35.93
N LYS A 414 -29.53 -5.50 -35.27
CA LYS A 414 -28.87 -6.78 -35.63
C LYS A 414 -29.82 -7.94 -35.37
N LEU A 415 -30.78 -8.10 -36.28
CA LEU A 415 -31.51 -9.34 -36.57
C LEU A 415 -31.90 -9.23 -38.05
N LYS A 416 -30.98 -9.65 -38.90
CA LYS A 416 -31.23 -10.30 -40.18
C LYS A 416 -30.28 -11.48 -40.25
#